data_AF-A0A359EA88-F1
#
_entry.id   AF-A0A359EA88-F1
#
_cell.length_a   1.000
_cell.length_b   1.000
_cell.length_c   1.000
_cell.angle_alpha   90.00
_cell.angle_beta   90.00
_cell.angle_gamma   90.00
#
_symmetry.space_group_name_H-M   'P 1'
#
loop_
_entity.id
_entity.type
_entity.pdbx_description
1 polymer ?
#
loop_
_entity_poly.entity_id
_entity_poly.type
_entity_poly.pdbx_seq_one_letter_code
_entity_poly.pdbx_strand_id
1 'polypeptide(L)'
;METPVELIPLNCLRCGRPLPAEIEEVAWACENCEQGQQLGDRGLLPLEIHYAQGIAPSQKGKPYWVCEGHLTIQRDTYGKAKSEKDAQQFWGQPRQFIIPAFSYPLEKFTVDGLQWLQYPPAMQPGPRAAFESVTVPVEDVQVWAEFLVVALEAERKDKIKKVDFTLQLNKPQLWVLP
;
A
#
# COMPACT_ATOMS: atom_id res chain seq x y z
N MET A 1 -29.32 7.73 18.87
CA MET A 1 -28.44 8.87 19.21
C MET A 1 -27.61 9.11 17.98
N GLU A 2 -27.77 10.27 17.35
CA GLU A 2 -26.96 10.62 16.18
C GLU A 2 -25.55 10.97 16.67
N THR A 3 -24.55 10.37 16.06
CA THR A 3 -23.14 10.67 16.35
C THR A 3 -22.88 12.12 15.94
N PRO A 4 -22.39 12.99 16.84
CA PRO A 4 -22.13 14.39 16.50
C PRO A 4 -21.06 14.45 15.40
N VAL A 5 -21.27 15.34 14.42
CA VAL A 5 -20.27 15.64 13.39
C VAL A 5 -19.13 16.43 14.03
N GLU A 6 -17.93 15.90 13.97
CA GLU A 6 -16.70 16.57 14.43
C GLU A 6 -15.91 17.07 13.22
N LEU A 7 -15.50 18.35 13.26
CA LEU A 7 -14.66 18.94 12.22
C LEU A 7 -13.20 18.85 12.64
N ILE A 8 -12.38 18.21 11.80
CA ILE A 8 -10.94 18.09 12.03
C ILE A 8 -10.23 19.26 11.33
N PRO A 9 -9.51 20.13 12.06
CA PRO A 9 -8.73 21.19 11.45
C PRO A 9 -7.50 20.60 10.74
N LEU A 10 -7.39 20.83 9.43
CA LEU A 10 -6.26 20.36 8.63
C LEU A 10 -5.08 21.35 8.69
N ASN A 11 -4.50 21.50 9.88
CA ASN A 11 -3.30 22.31 10.10
C ASN A 11 -2.10 21.40 10.39
N CYS A 12 -0.94 21.74 9.83
CA CYS A 12 0.27 20.98 10.02
C CYS A 12 0.65 20.85 11.51
N LEU A 13 0.78 19.61 11.99
CA LEU A 13 1.18 19.25 13.35
C LEU A 13 2.51 19.87 13.79
N ARG A 14 3.39 20.23 12.84
CA ARG A 14 4.71 20.80 13.14
C ARG A 14 4.76 22.32 13.11
N CYS A 15 4.14 22.97 12.13
CA CYS A 15 4.26 24.42 11.93
C CYS A 15 2.94 25.20 11.98
N GLY A 16 1.80 24.52 12.14
CA GLY A 16 0.47 25.13 12.26
C GLY A 16 -0.12 25.70 10.98
N ARG A 17 0.60 25.67 9.84
CA ARG A 17 0.05 26.13 8.55
C ARG A 17 -1.06 25.20 8.03
N PRO A 18 -2.08 25.75 7.36
CA PRO A 18 -3.09 24.94 6.68
C PRO A 18 -2.44 23.96 5.69
N LEU A 19 -2.97 22.74 5.60
CA LEU A 19 -2.57 21.75 4.61
C LEU A 19 -3.31 22.01 3.29
N PRO A 20 -2.64 21.80 2.13
CA PRO A 20 -3.24 21.97 0.81
C PRO A 20 -4.11 20.75 0.47
N ALA A 21 -5.17 20.52 1.22
CA ALA A 21 -5.99 19.32 1.08
C ALA A 21 -6.95 19.42 -0.12
N GLU A 22 -6.90 18.40 -0.98
CA GLU A 22 -7.88 18.18 -2.04
C GLU A 22 -9.07 17.32 -1.56
N ILE A 23 -10.10 17.21 -2.38
CA ILE A 23 -11.26 16.34 -2.12
C ILE A 23 -10.76 14.89 -1.98
N GLU A 24 -11.28 14.18 -0.97
CA GLU A 24 -10.97 12.76 -0.68
C GLU A 24 -9.51 12.47 -0.33
N GLU A 25 -8.68 13.50 -0.14
CA GLU A 25 -7.30 13.30 0.28
C GLU A 25 -7.22 12.91 1.76
N VAL A 26 -6.37 11.94 2.08
CA VAL A 26 -6.22 11.37 3.42
C VAL A 26 -4.78 11.46 3.94
N ALA A 27 -3.82 11.88 3.12
CA ALA A 27 -2.46 12.16 3.57
C ALA A 27 -1.78 13.26 2.76
N TRP A 28 -0.90 14.02 3.43
CA TRP A 28 -0.30 15.24 2.90
C TRP A 28 1.15 15.39 3.35
N ALA A 29 1.95 16.07 2.53
CA ALA A 29 3.19 16.71 2.97
C ALA A 29 2.94 18.21 3.16
N CYS A 30 3.36 18.77 4.29
CA CYS A 30 3.26 20.22 4.50
C CYS A 30 4.21 20.97 3.54
N GLU A 31 3.70 21.90 2.73
CA GLU A 31 4.52 22.67 1.78
C GLU A 31 5.59 23.57 2.44
N ASN A 32 5.46 23.85 3.74
CA ASN A 32 6.36 24.75 4.45
C ASN A 32 7.46 24.03 5.25
N CYS A 33 7.12 22.97 5.98
CA CYS A 33 8.06 22.28 6.87
C CYS A 33 8.23 20.80 6.52
N GLU A 34 7.55 20.36 5.46
CA GLU A 34 7.69 19.06 4.80
C GLU A 34 7.35 17.87 5.70
N GLN A 35 6.69 18.12 6.83
CA GLN A 35 6.16 17.07 7.69
C GLN A 35 5.02 16.35 6.97
N GLY A 36 5.21 15.05 6.75
CA GLY A 36 4.16 14.14 6.31
C GLY A 36 3.13 13.91 7.41
N GLN A 37 1.86 13.89 7.05
CA GLN A 37 0.73 13.70 7.95
C GLN A 37 -0.39 12.95 7.25
N GLN A 38 -1.18 12.20 8.01
CA GLN A 38 -2.37 11.51 7.52
C GLN A 38 -3.57 11.80 8.40
N LEU A 39 -4.76 11.69 7.83
CA LEU A 39 -6.01 11.72 8.55
C LEU A 39 -6.17 10.41 9.33
N GLY A 40 -6.54 10.52 10.60
CA GLY A 40 -7.03 9.39 11.39
C GLY A 40 -8.36 9.74 12.05
N ASP A 41 -8.94 8.77 12.75
CA ASP A 41 -10.30 8.84 13.31
C ASP A 41 -10.60 10.09 14.16
N ARG A 42 -9.58 10.64 14.83
CA ARG A 42 -9.72 11.77 15.77
C ARG A 42 -8.82 12.96 15.46
N GLY A 43 -8.24 12.99 14.26
CA GLY A 43 -7.34 14.06 13.86
C GLY A 43 -6.13 13.59 13.07
N LEU A 44 -5.21 14.52 12.86
CA LEU A 44 -3.99 14.26 12.09
C LEU A 44 -2.99 13.42 12.88
N LEU A 45 -2.37 12.48 12.19
CA LEU A 45 -1.26 11.67 12.68
C LEU A 45 0.01 11.98 11.86
N PRO A 46 1.21 11.94 12.47
CA PRO A 46 2.44 12.07 11.72
C PRO A 46 2.62 10.86 10.79
N LEU A 47 3.05 11.13 9.56
CA LEU A 47 3.34 10.15 8.53
C LEU A 47 4.77 10.33 8.03
N GLU A 48 5.49 9.22 7.90
CA GLU A 48 6.77 9.21 7.21
C GLU A 48 6.53 9.01 5.72
N ILE A 49 7.08 9.94 4.91
CA ILE A 49 6.96 9.93 3.45
C ILE A 49 8.36 9.78 2.88
N HIS A 50 8.56 8.69 2.15
CA HIS A 50 9.78 8.43 1.41
C HIS A 50 9.59 8.79 -0.05
N TYR A 51 10.67 9.21 -0.70
CA TYR A 51 10.70 9.53 -2.12
C TYR A 51 11.72 8.61 -2.77
N ALA A 52 11.33 7.92 -3.83
CA ALA A 52 12.25 7.08 -4.57
C ALA A 52 13.17 7.93 -5.47
N GLN A 53 14.38 7.43 -5.69
CA GLN A 53 15.25 7.95 -6.74
C GLN A 53 14.57 7.79 -8.11
N GLY A 54 14.78 8.77 -9.00
CA GLY A 54 14.32 8.67 -10.39
C GLY A 54 13.04 9.45 -10.69
N ILE A 55 12.40 10.09 -9.69
CA ILE A 55 11.32 11.05 -9.96
C ILE A 55 11.93 12.29 -10.63
N ALA A 56 11.52 12.56 -11.86
CA ALA A 56 12.01 13.72 -12.59
C ALA A 56 11.52 15.02 -11.92
N PRO A 57 12.35 16.09 -11.83
CA PRO A 57 11.95 17.34 -11.18
C PRO A 57 10.68 18.00 -11.73
N SER A 58 10.35 17.72 -13.00
CA SER A 58 9.16 18.24 -13.68
C SER A 58 7.94 17.32 -13.60
N GLN A 59 8.06 16.16 -12.94
CA GLN A 59 7.01 15.14 -12.86
C GLN A 59 6.55 14.96 -11.41
N LYS A 60 5.24 14.80 -11.22
CA LYS A 60 4.70 14.31 -9.94
C LYS A 60 4.95 12.81 -9.83
N GLY A 61 5.50 12.37 -8.71
CA GLY A 61 5.57 10.96 -8.39
C GLY A 61 4.21 10.39 -7.97
N LYS A 62 4.11 9.07 -7.94
CA LYS A 62 2.91 8.33 -7.57
C LYS A 62 3.04 7.76 -6.17
N PRO A 63 2.09 8.02 -5.26
CA PRO A 63 2.19 7.52 -3.89
C PRO A 63 1.73 6.07 -3.78
N TYR A 64 2.45 5.26 -3.03
CA TYR A 64 2.13 3.87 -2.72
C TYR A 64 2.32 3.60 -1.23
N TRP A 65 1.40 2.83 -0.66
CA TRP A 65 1.60 2.18 0.62
C TRP A 65 2.49 0.96 0.43
N VAL A 66 3.65 0.97 1.07
CA VAL A 66 4.64 -0.10 1.00
C VAL A 66 4.76 -0.75 2.37
N CYS A 67 4.60 -2.06 2.43
CA CYS A 67 4.79 -2.85 3.64
C CYS A 67 5.37 -4.22 3.32
N GLU A 68 6.01 -4.84 4.30
CA GLU A 68 6.35 -6.26 4.24
C GLU A 68 5.22 -7.08 4.86
N GLY A 69 4.90 -8.19 4.22
CA GLY A 69 3.90 -9.14 4.68
C GLY A 69 4.46 -10.54 4.85
N HIS A 70 4.04 -11.21 5.92
CA HIS A 70 4.29 -12.63 6.17
C HIS A 70 3.00 -13.40 5.95
N LEU A 71 3.04 -14.38 5.04
CA LEU A 71 1.88 -15.20 4.71
C LEU A 71 2.06 -16.63 5.22
N THR A 72 1.10 -17.10 6.00
CA THR A 72 0.92 -18.53 6.25
C THR A 72 -0.24 -19.03 5.40
N ILE A 73 -0.03 -20.07 4.60
CA ILE A 73 -1.01 -20.59 3.65
C ILE A 73 -1.19 -22.10 3.78
N GLN A 74 -2.44 -22.55 3.70
CA GLN A 74 -2.85 -23.95 3.64
C GLN A 74 -3.74 -24.13 2.40
N ARG A 75 -3.43 -25.16 1.59
CA ARG A 75 -4.06 -25.38 0.28
C ARG A 75 -4.65 -26.78 0.22
N ASP A 76 -5.92 -26.88 -0.17
CA ASP A 76 -6.54 -28.15 -0.56
C ASP A 76 -6.66 -28.21 -2.08
N THR A 77 -5.96 -29.15 -2.72
CA THR A 77 -5.96 -29.31 -4.17
C THR A 77 -6.46 -30.70 -4.60
N TYR A 78 -7.09 -30.77 -5.78
CA TYR A 78 -7.42 -32.04 -6.42
C TYR A 78 -6.18 -32.61 -7.14
N GLY A 79 -5.22 -33.18 -6.39
CA GLY A 79 -4.06 -33.93 -6.92
C GLY A 79 -2.66 -33.30 -6.69
N LYS A 80 -1.61 -34.11 -6.96
CA LYS A 80 -0.14 -33.94 -6.74
C LYS A 80 0.38 -32.71 -5.97
N ALA A 81 1.14 -33.01 -4.91
CA ALA A 81 1.88 -32.13 -3.99
C ALA A 81 2.95 -31.17 -4.56
N LYS A 82 3.12 -31.02 -5.89
CA LYS A 82 4.20 -30.18 -6.44
C LYS A 82 3.89 -28.68 -6.32
N SER A 83 2.67 -28.27 -6.67
CA SER A 83 2.26 -26.87 -6.59
C SER A 83 2.14 -26.37 -5.15
N GLU A 84 1.88 -27.28 -4.21
CA GLU A 84 1.88 -27.00 -2.77
C GLU A 84 3.28 -26.57 -2.29
N LYS A 85 4.33 -27.27 -2.72
CA LYS A 85 5.72 -26.90 -2.41
C LYS A 85 6.11 -25.55 -3.02
N ASP A 86 5.70 -25.29 -4.27
CA ASP A 86 5.98 -24.01 -4.92
C ASP A 86 5.29 -22.84 -4.20
N ALA A 87 4.08 -23.05 -3.68
CA ALA A 87 3.36 -22.05 -2.88
C ALA A 87 4.01 -21.82 -1.52
N GLN A 88 4.35 -22.91 -0.82
CA GLN A 88 5.07 -22.83 0.46
C GLN A 88 6.43 -22.16 0.30
N GLN A 89 7.17 -22.45 -0.77
CA GLN A 89 8.46 -21.80 -1.03
C GLN A 89 8.30 -20.32 -1.36
N PHE A 90 7.29 -19.96 -2.16
CA PHE A 90 7.06 -18.57 -2.51
C PHE A 90 6.63 -17.75 -1.28
N TRP A 91 5.66 -18.25 -0.51
CA TRP A 91 5.10 -17.52 0.63
C TRP A 91 5.88 -17.71 1.93
N GLY A 92 6.77 -18.70 2.00
CA GLY A 92 7.62 -18.97 3.17
C GLY A 92 8.69 -17.92 3.44
N GLN A 93 8.78 -16.87 2.63
CA GLN A 93 9.62 -15.70 2.87
C GLN A 93 8.77 -14.42 2.85
N PRO A 94 9.19 -13.35 3.57
CA PRO A 94 8.49 -12.07 3.55
C PRO A 94 8.36 -11.52 2.13
N ARG A 95 7.20 -10.91 1.84
CA ARG A 95 6.91 -10.29 0.55
C ARG A 95 6.62 -8.81 0.72
N GLN A 96 7.15 -8.00 -0.17
CA GLN A 96 6.83 -6.58 -0.22
C GLN A 96 5.51 -6.40 -0.98
N PHE A 97 4.53 -5.78 -0.32
CA PHE A 97 3.28 -5.35 -0.92
C PHE A 97 3.39 -3.86 -1.23
N ILE A 98 3.05 -3.50 -2.47
CA ILE A 98 3.07 -2.12 -2.98
C ILE A 98 1.66 -1.82 -3.46
N ILE A 99 0.91 -1.10 -2.62
CA ILE A 99 -0.50 -0.81 -2.84
C ILE A 99 -0.65 0.66 -3.26
N PRO A 100 -1.34 0.98 -4.36
CA PRO A 100 -1.52 2.36 -4.77
C PRO A 100 -2.24 3.15 -3.68
N ALA A 101 -1.70 4.31 -3.32
CA ALA A 101 -2.32 5.20 -2.35
C ALA A 101 -3.29 6.20 -3.00
N PHE A 102 -3.70 5.93 -4.24
CA PHE A 102 -4.53 6.78 -5.10
C PHE A 102 -5.49 5.89 -5.89
N SER A 103 -6.48 6.51 -6.55
CA SER A 103 -7.42 5.77 -7.39
C SER A 103 -6.69 5.00 -8.51
N TYR A 104 -6.74 3.67 -8.45
CA TYR A 104 -6.08 2.78 -9.39
C TYR A 104 -7.03 1.68 -9.89
N PRO A 105 -7.19 1.46 -11.21
CA PRO A 105 -8.07 0.42 -11.72
C PRO A 105 -7.65 -0.97 -11.24
N LEU A 106 -8.62 -1.76 -10.76
CA LEU A 106 -8.37 -3.08 -10.16
C LEU A 106 -7.70 -4.05 -11.14
N GLU A 107 -8.04 -3.99 -12.42
CA GLU A 107 -7.44 -4.85 -13.45
C GLU A 107 -5.95 -4.54 -13.63
N LYS A 108 -5.58 -3.25 -13.62
CA LYS A 108 -4.17 -2.84 -13.68
C LYS A 108 -3.45 -3.19 -12.39
N PHE A 109 -4.09 -2.96 -11.24
CA PHE A 109 -3.54 -3.34 -9.93
C PHE A 109 -3.19 -4.82 -9.88
N THR A 110 -4.06 -5.69 -10.41
CA THR A 110 -3.83 -7.13 -10.41
C THR A 110 -2.55 -7.46 -11.18
N VAL A 111 -2.39 -6.93 -12.39
CA VAL A 111 -1.19 -7.20 -13.22
C VAL A 111 0.08 -6.65 -12.55
N ASP A 112 0.08 -5.38 -12.17
CA ASP A 112 1.26 -4.70 -11.63
C ASP A 112 1.63 -5.24 -10.24
N GLY A 113 0.63 -5.46 -9.39
CA GLY A 113 0.82 -5.98 -8.03
C GLY A 113 1.37 -7.40 -8.02
N LEU A 114 0.88 -8.28 -8.92
CA LEU A 114 1.43 -9.63 -9.07
C LEU A 114 2.86 -9.61 -9.61
N GLN A 115 3.16 -8.69 -10.54
CA GLN A 115 4.52 -8.48 -11.02
C GLN A 115 5.45 -8.00 -9.89
N TRP A 116 5.03 -7.04 -9.07
CA TRP A 116 5.84 -6.52 -7.97
C TRP A 116 6.02 -7.50 -6.81
N LEU A 117 5.06 -8.39 -6.54
CA LEU A 117 5.25 -9.46 -5.56
C LEU A 117 6.39 -10.43 -5.96
N GLN A 118 6.57 -10.64 -7.27
CA GLN A 118 7.62 -11.50 -7.81
C GLN A 118 8.94 -10.74 -7.97
N TYR A 119 8.87 -9.50 -8.44
CA TYR A 119 10.00 -8.65 -8.81
C TYR A 119 9.80 -7.24 -8.24
N PRO A 120 9.98 -7.07 -6.91
CA PRO A 120 9.78 -5.78 -6.29
C PRO A 120 10.82 -4.76 -6.81
N PRO A 121 10.41 -3.53 -7.11
CA PRO A 121 11.36 -2.47 -7.46
C PRO A 121 12.27 -2.14 -6.27
N ALA A 122 13.49 -1.67 -6.56
CA ALA A 122 14.42 -1.25 -5.53
C ALA A 122 13.92 0.06 -4.87
N MET A 123 13.68 0.02 -3.56
CA MET A 123 13.27 1.18 -2.76
C MET A 123 14.48 2.04 -2.36
N GLN A 124 15.08 2.72 -3.33
CA GLN A 124 16.23 3.61 -3.10
C GLN A 124 15.76 5.03 -2.79
N PRO A 125 16.12 5.62 -1.64
CA PRO A 125 15.77 6.99 -1.31
C PRO A 125 16.33 7.99 -2.31
N GLY A 126 15.51 8.97 -2.68
CA GLY A 126 15.80 10.05 -3.59
C GLY A 126 15.47 11.42 -3.00
N PRO A 127 15.67 12.50 -3.78
CA PRO A 127 15.26 13.83 -3.37
C PRO A 127 13.73 13.91 -3.27
N ARG A 128 13.25 14.87 -2.46
CA ARG A 128 11.83 15.17 -2.38
C ARG A 128 11.28 15.59 -3.75
N ALA A 129 10.04 15.20 -4.01
CA ALA A 129 9.32 15.57 -5.21
C ALA A 129 7.85 15.86 -4.90
N ALA A 130 7.18 16.60 -5.78
CA ALA A 130 5.72 16.66 -5.76
C ALA A 130 5.15 15.27 -6.08
N PHE A 131 3.97 14.97 -5.56
CA PHE A 131 3.29 13.70 -5.80
C PHE A 131 1.80 13.89 -6.04
N GLU A 132 1.15 12.89 -6.61
CA GLU A 132 -0.31 12.83 -6.75
C GLU A 132 -0.99 12.71 -5.38
N SER A 133 -2.25 13.11 -5.28
CA SER A 133 -2.99 13.08 -4.01
C SER A 133 -3.13 11.67 -3.46
N VAL A 134 -3.00 11.54 -2.14
CA VAL A 134 -3.22 10.27 -1.44
C VAL A 134 -4.68 10.17 -1.08
N THR A 135 -5.43 9.31 -1.78
CA THR A 135 -6.89 9.16 -1.60
C THR A 135 -7.30 7.78 -1.08
N VAL A 136 -6.39 6.80 -1.11
CA VAL A 136 -6.63 5.47 -0.51
C VAL A 136 -6.03 5.48 0.89
N PRO A 137 -6.83 5.24 1.93
CA PRO A 137 -6.33 5.30 3.29
C PRO A 137 -5.58 4.02 3.68
N VAL A 138 -4.75 4.12 4.72
CA VAL A 138 -3.82 3.04 5.10
C VAL A 138 -4.55 1.79 5.63
N GLU A 139 -5.74 1.94 6.17
CA GLU A 139 -6.60 0.86 6.63
C GLU A 139 -7.03 -0.10 5.51
N ASP A 140 -7.08 0.37 4.26
CA ASP A 140 -7.44 -0.47 3.11
C ASP A 140 -6.29 -1.36 2.65
N VAL A 141 -5.05 -1.10 3.08
CA VAL A 141 -3.84 -1.83 2.63
C VAL A 141 -3.97 -3.34 2.85
N GLN A 142 -4.55 -3.77 3.98
CA GLN A 142 -4.75 -5.20 4.27
C GLN A 142 -5.64 -5.84 3.20
N VAL A 143 -6.77 -5.22 2.86
CA VAL A 143 -7.74 -5.76 1.89
C VAL A 143 -7.11 -5.91 0.51
N TRP A 144 -6.36 -4.90 0.07
CA TRP A 144 -5.67 -4.94 -1.23
C TRP A 144 -4.56 -5.99 -1.25
N ALA A 145 -3.82 -6.16 -0.16
CA ALA A 145 -2.78 -7.18 -0.05
C ALA A 145 -3.36 -8.60 -0.06
N GLU A 146 -4.46 -8.83 0.66
CA GLU A 146 -5.20 -10.09 0.65
C GLU A 146 -5.76 -10.41 -0.75
N PHE A 147 -6.27 -9.40 -1.46
CA PHE A 147 -6.68 -9.56 -2.85
C PHE A 147 -5.54 -10.05 -3.74
N LEU A 148 -4.32 -9.51 -3.62
CA LEU A 148 -3.17 -9.98 -4.39
C LEU A 148 -2.77 -11.42 -4.05
N VAL A 149 -2.87 -11.82 -2.78
CA VAL A 149 -2.65 -13.23 -2.39
C VAL A 149 -3.63 -14.14 -3.12
N VAL A 150 -4.93 -13.81 -3.08
CA VAL A 150 -5.97 -14.59 -3.75
C VAL A 150 -5.76 -14.61 -5.26
N ALA A 151 -5.44 -13.46 -5.86
CA ALA A 151 -5.18 -13.36 -7.29
C ALA A 151 -4.01 -14.25 -7.72
N LEU A 152 -2.88 -14.22 -6.99
CA LEU A 152 -1.72 -15.06 -7.31
C LEU A 152 -2.06 -16.55 -7.18
N GLU A 153 -2.77 -16.92 -6.12
CA GLU A 153 -3.16 -18.32 -5.91
C GLU A 153 -4.16 -18.82 -6.96
N ALA A 154 -5.04 -17.94 -7.46
CA ALA A 154 -5.96 -18.26 -8.54
C ALA A 154 -5.26 -18.41 -9.91
N GLU A 155 -4.14 -17.71 -10.15
CA GLU A 155 -3.36 -17.85 -11.38
C GLU A 155 -2.57 -19.16 -11.46
N ARG A 156 -2.34 -19.83 -10.32
CA ARG A 156 -1.68 -21.13 -10.31
C ARG A 156 -2.54 -22.12 -11.09
N LYS A 157 -1.95 -22.77 -12.10
CA LYS A 157 -2.61 -23.78 -12.95
C LYS A 157 -2.80 -25.11 -12.22
N ASP A 158 -3.26 -25.09 -10.98
CA ASP A 158 -3.64 -26.25 -10.20
C ASP A 158 -5.12 -26.22 -9.80
N LYS A 159 -5.70 -27.39 -9.57
CA LYS A 159 -7.12 -27.54 -9.26
C LYS A 159 -7.35 -27.27 -7.76
N ILE A 160 -7.13 -26.03 -7.33
CA ILE A 160 -7.46 -25.58 -5.97
C ILE A 160 -8.95 -25.82 -5.71
N LYS A 161 -9.23 -26.44 -4.56
CA LYS A 161 -10.57 -26.54 -3.98
C LYS A 161 -10.78 -25.47 -2.92
N LYS A 162 -9.78 -25.26 -2.07
CA LYS A 162 -9.81 -24.33 -0.94
C LYS A 162 -8.41 -23.78 -0.69
N VAL A 163 -8.34 -22.51 -0.30
CA VAL A 163 -7.14 -21.88 0.24
C VAL A 163 -7.55 -21.18 1.53
N ASP A 164 -6.88 -21.53 2.62
CA ASP A 164 -6.96 -20.81 3.89
C ASP A 164 -5.61 -20.13 4.11
N PHE A 165 -5.61 -18.84 4.46
CA PHE A 165 -4.37 -18.12 4.72
C PHE A 165 -4.52 -17.10 5.84
N THR A 166 -3.39 -16.67 6.37
CA THR A 166 -3.27 -15.57 7.31
C THR A 166 -2.13 -14.67 6.86
N LEU A 167 -2.44 -13.41 6.60
CA LEU A 167 -1.50 -12.38 6.18
C LEU A 167 -1.25 -11.41 7.34
N GLN A 168 0.00 -11.30 7.76
CA GLN A 168 0.44 -10.32 8.74
C GLN A 168 1.27 -9.26 8.04
N LEU A 169 0.79 -8.02 8.03
CA LEU A 169 1.51 -6.87 7.46
C LEU A 169 2.22 -6.09 8.55
N ASN A 170 3.46 -5.69 8.26
CA ASN A 170 4.15 -4.65 9.02
C ASN A 170 3.48 -3.29 8.77
N LYS A 171 3.78 -2.31 9.64
CA LYS A 171 3.25 -0.95 9.50
C LYS A 171 3.57 -0.40 8.09
N PRO A 172 2.55 -0.01 7.30
CA PRO A 172 2.80 0.58 5.98
C PRO A 172 3.51 1.92 6.08
N GLN A 173 4.38 2.16 5.11
CA GLN A 173 5.07 3.42 4.88
C GLN A 173 4.60 4.01 3.55
N LEU A 174 4.49 5.34 3.47
CA LEU A 174 4.16 5.99 2.20
C LEU A 174 5.44 6.20 1.39
N TRP A 175 5.50 5.60 0.20
CA TRP A 175 6.58 5.79 -0.76
C TRP A 175 6.05 6.45 -2.02
N VAL A 176 6.72 7.51 -2.45
CA VAL A 176 6.48 8.15 -3.74
C VAL A 176 7.41 7.52 -4.77
N LEU A 177 6.86 6.89 -5.80
CA LEU A 177 7.58 6.23 -6.89
C LEU A 177 7.46 7.03 -8.21
N PRO A 178 8.35 6.83 -9.20
CA PRO A 178 8.30 7.54 -10.50
C PRO A 178 7.04 7.26 -11.35
#